data_AF-A0A8J6XXL7-F1
#
_entry.id   AF-A0A8J6XXL7-F1
#
_cell.length_a   1.000
_cell.length_b   1.000
_cell.length_c   1.000
_cell.angle_alpha   90.00
_cell.angle_beta   90.00
_cell.angle_gamma   90.00
#
_symmetry.space_group_name_H-M   'P 1'
#
loop_
_entity.id
_entity.type
_entity.pdbx_description
1 polymer ?
#
loop_
_entity_poly.entity_id
_entity_poly.type
_entity_poly.pdbx_seq_one_letter_code
_entity_poly.pdbx_strand_id
1 'polypeptide(L)'
;MTTTLPILLITLALGSGPGCGVDYVGLEYSNIPTELRQGGSAYIESSGGRNIGLQLVHCEEYSELWLTRWLTDSAGRGPDQVITALKLPPIASDQRIIFGNSNCRLNKKFDPWVVALVQYDAEARFFSHVYRAWKIDIEKNSFEEIDTEGIDCINEGSGV
;
A
#
# COMPACT_ATOMS: atom_id res chain seq x y z
N MET A 1 -26.38 60.64 9.01
CA MET A 1 -26.19 59.42 9.83
C MET A 1 -26.34 58.24 8.87
N THR A 2 -25.23 57.67 8.43
CA THR A 2 -25.19 56.63 7.40
C THR A 2 -24.88 55.32 8.10
N THR A 3 -25.86 54.42 8.16
CA THR A 3 -25.78 53.17 8.90
C THR A 3 -25.17 52.10 8.00
N THR A 4 -23.90 51.76 8.22
CA THR A 4 -23.20 50.69 7.49
C THR A 4 -23.57 49.35 8.12
N LEU A 5 -24.24 48.47 7.36
CA LEU A 5 -24.46 47.08 7.77
C LEU A 5 -23.16 46.27 7.62
N PRO A 6 -22.78 45.44 8.60
CA PRO A 6 -21.64 44.53 8.44
C PRO A 6 -22.04 43.36 7.55
N ILE A 7 -21.29 43.15 6.47
CA ILE A 7 -21.35 41.95 5.64
C ILE A 7 -20.72 40.81 6.45
N LEU A 8 -21.55 39.87 6.88
CA LEU A 8 -21.12 38.63 7.52
C LEU A 8 -20.54 37.71 6.42
N LEU A 9 -19.21 37.67 6.28
CA LEU A 9 -18.56 36.63 5.48
C LEU A 9 -18.69 35.29 6.22
N ILE A 10 -19.54 34.42 5.69
CA ILE A 10 -19.58 33.02 6.09
C ILE A 10 -18.44 32.32 5.35
N THR A 11 -17.32 32.11 6.05
CA THR A 11 -16.24 31.26 5.55
C THR A 11 -16.73 29.81 5.62
N LEU A 12 -17.14 29.26 4.47
CA LEU A 12 -17.33 27.82 4.32
C LEU A 12 -15.95 27.16 4.50
N ALA A 13 -15.70 26.62 5.70
CA ALA A 13 -14.60 25.68 5.89
C ALA A 13 -14.94 24.43 5.06
N LEU A 14 -14.32 24.31 3.89
CA LEU A 14 -14.18 23.02 3.22
C LEU A 14 -13.54 22.09 4.25
N GLY A 15 -14.32 21.13 4.76
CA GLY A 15 -13.78 20.11 5.65
C GLY A 15 -12.70 19.38 4.90
N SER A 16 -11.44 19.69 5.22
CA SER A 16 -10.29 18.87 4.88
C SER A 16 -10.61 17.47 5.39
N GLY A 17 -10.69 16.51 4.47
CA GLY A 17 -10.79 15.10 4.81
C GLY A 17 -9.69 14.70 5.80
N PRO A 18 -9.83 13.56 6.47
CA PRO A 18 -8.80 13.06 7.37
C PRO A 18 -7.43 13.08 6.66
N GLY A 19 -6.51 13.91 7.13
CA GLY A 19 -5.21 14.09 6.48
C GLY A 19 -4.26 12.91 6.69
N CYS A 20 -2.99 13.13 6.38
CA CYS A 20 -1.91 12.22 6.75
C CYS A 20 -1.95 11.98 8.28
N GLY A 21 -1.73 10.74 8.72
CA GLY A 21 -1.73 10.35 10.14
C GLY A 21 -3.06 9.84 10.68
N VAL A 22 -4.09 9.74 9.83
CA VAL A 22 -5.32 9.03 10.18
C VAL A 22 -5.12 7.53 10.02
N ASP A 23 -5.68 6.78 10.98
CA ASP A 23 -5.78 5.34 10.89
C ASP A 23 -6.88 4.97 9.88
N TYR A 24 -6.46 4.47 8.72
CA TYR A 24 -7.35 4.05 7.66
C TYR A 24 -7.86 2.61 7.84
N VAL A 25 -7.44 1.88 8.88
CA VAL A 25 -7.90 0.51 9.13
C VAL A 25 -9.42 0.49 9.33
N GLY A 26 -10.09 -0.38 8.57
CA GLY A 26 -11.54 -0.49 8.51
C GLY A 26 -12.21 0.42 7.48
N LEU A 27 -11.48 1.35 6.85
CA LEU A 27 -12.02 2.18 5.78
C LEU A 27 -12.49 1.32 4.60
N GLU A 28 -13.73 1.51 4.18
CA GLU A 28 -14.26 1.00 2.92
C GLU A 28 -14.22 2.10 1.86
N TYR A 29 -13.67 1.81 0.68
CA TYR A 29 -13.49 2.80 -0.38
C TYR A 29 -13.61 2.18 -1.77
N SER A 30 -14.23 2.91 -2.70
CA SER A 30 -14.23 2.56 -4.13
C SER A 30 -13.16 3.31 -4.91
N ASN A 31 -12.67 4.42 -4.36
CA ASN A 31 -11.54 5.19 -4.87
C ASN A 31 -10.67 5.56 -3.68
N ILE A 32 -9.34 5.58 -3.85
CA ILE A 32 -8.43 6.03 -2.80
C ILE A 32 -8.81 7.45 -2.36
N PRO A 33 -8.81 7.75 -1.04
CA PRO A 33 -9.05 9.10 -0.54
C PRO A 33 -8.21 10.16 -1.27
N THR A 34 -8.81 11.31 -1.60
CA THR A 34 -8.23 12.32 -2.49
C THR A 34 -6.92 12.94 -1.99
N GLU A 35 -6.69 12.89 -0.69
CA GLU A 35 -5.50 13.33 0.04
C GLU A 35 -4.33 12.35 -0.07
N LEU A 36 -4.58 11.12 -0.53
CA LEU A 36 -3.58 10.09 -0.74
C LEU A 36 -3.29 9.91 -2.24
N ARG A 37 -2.03 9.62 -2.57
CA ARG A 37 -1.63 9.27 -3.94
C ARG A 37 -1.39 7.76 -4.04
N GLN A 38 -1.99 7.12 -5.05
CA GLN A 38 -1.70 5.72 -5.36
C GLN A 38 -0.26 5.54 -5.83
N GLY A 39 0.47 4.60 -5.22
CA GLY A 39 1.83 4.21 -5.59
C GLY A 39 1.90 2.91 -6.39
N GLY A 40 0.94 2.01 -6.20
CA GLY A 40 0.85 0.73 -6.89
C GLY A 40 -0.17 -0.19 -6.21
N SER A 41 -0.60 -1.24 -6.90
CA SER A 41 -1.52 -2.23 -6.35
C SER A 41 -1.24 -3.61 -6.91
N ALA A 42 -1.43 -4.63 -6.09
CA ALA A 42 -1.34 -6.02 -6.50
C ALA A 42 -2.47 -6.82 -5.85
N TYR A 43 -3.10 -7.70 -6.61
CA TYR A 43 -4.02 -8.69 -6.05
C TYR A 43 -3.22 -9.93 -5.69
N ILE A 44 -3.43 -10.46 -4.49
CA ILE A 44 -2.88 -11.74 -4.08
C ILE A 44 -4.04 -12.73 -4.01
N GLU A 45 -4.09 -13.62 -5.01
CA GLU A 45 -5.10 -14.66 -5.02
C GLU A 45 -4.82 -15.66 -3.89
N SER A 46 -5.74 -15.74 -2.94
CA SER A 46 -5.67 -16.72 -1.85
C SER A 46 -6.59 -17.89 -2.17
N SER A 47 -6.07 -19.12 -2.05
CA SER A 47 -6.88 -20.34 -2.13
C SER A 47 -7.99 -20.29 -1.08
N GLY A 48 -9.26 -20.28 -1.51
CA GLY A 48 -10.42 -20.16 -0.63
C GLY A 48 -11.30 -18.93 -0.87
N GLY A 49 -11.08 -18.19 -1.97
CA GLY A 49 -11.99 -17.12 -2.40
C GLY A 49 -11.86 -15.82 -1.60
N ARG A 50 -10.77 -15.65 -0.84
CA ARG A 50 -10.45 -14.37 -0.20
C ARG A 50 -9.78 -13.47 -1.24
N ASN A 51 -10.49 -12.43 -1.66
CA ASN A 51 -9.97 -11.39 -2.54
C ASN A 51 -9.10 -10.43 -1.72
N ILE A 52 -7.82 -10.79 -1.54
CA ILE A 52 -6.86 -9.97 -0.80
C ILE A 52 -6.04 -9.14 -1.78
N GLY A 53 -5.85 -7.87 -1.45
CA GLY A 53 -5.02 -6.95 -2.21
C GLY A 53 -3.93 -6.32 -1.36
N LEU A 54 -2.90 -5.83 -2.02
CA LEU A 54 -1.94 -4.89 -1.48
C LEU A 54 -2.04 -3.58 -2.24
N GLN A 55 -2.02 -2.47 -1.51
CA GLN A 55 -2.02 -1.14 -2.12
C GLN A 55 -0.97 -0.26 -1.47
N LEU A 56 -0.02 0.20 -2.28
CA LEU A 56 0.93 1.21 -1.85
C LEU A 56 0.26 2.57 -1.99
N VAL A 57 0.18 3.31 -0.89
CA VAL A 57 -0.31 4.68 -0.86
C VAL A 57 0.76 5.62 -0.33
N HIS A 58 0.75 6.83 -0.84
CA HIS A 58 1.66 7.90 -0.44
C HIS A 58 0.87 9.02 0.23
N CYS A 59 1.27 9.31 1.46
CA CYS A 59 1.01 10.56 2.15
C CYS A 59 2.10 11.58 1.78
N GLU A 60 1.94 12.85 2.17
CA GLU A 60 2.98 13.87 1.93
C GLU A 60 4.29 13.52 2.63
N GLU A 61 4.23 12.96 3.84
CA GLU A 61 5.40 12.73 4.69
C GLU A 61 5.92 11.28 4.69
N TYR A 62 5.08 10.32 4.32
CA TYR A 62 5.41 8.90 4.42
C TYR A 62 4.60 8.07 3.43
N SER A 63 4.93 6.78 3.33
CA SER A 63 4.15 5.82 2.53
C SER A 63 3.63 4.70 3.41
N GLU A 64 2.50 4.12 3.03
CA GLU A 64 1.94 2.94 3.67
C GLU A 64 1.69 1.85 2.64
N LEU A 65 1.87 0.61 3.06
CA LEU A 65 1.38 -0.54 2.34
C LEU A 65 0.13 -1.07 3.04
N TRP A 66 -1.01 -0.93 2.39
CA TRP A 66 -2.29 -1.41 2.89
C TRP A 66 -2.50 -2.86 2.49
N LEU A 67 -2.87 -3.70 3.45
CA LEU A 67 -3.51 -4.98 3.19
C LEU A 67 -5.01 -4.73 3.06
N THR A 68 -5.58 -5.14 1.94
CA THR A 68 -6.98 -4.84 1.59
C THR A 68 -7.77 -6.11 1.34
N ARG A 69 -9.07 -6.03 1.55
CA ARG A 69 -10.04 -7.04 1.14
C ARG A 69 -11.03 -6.42 0.18
N TRP A 70 -11.25 -7.07 -0.95
CA TRP A 70 -12.32 -6.68 -1.85
C TRP A 70 -13.66 -7.21 -1.33
N LEU A 71 -14.58 -6.32 -0.98
CA LEU A 71 -15.93 -6.65 -0.49
C LEU A 71 -16.88 -6.81 -1.68
N THR A 72 -16.65 -7.81 -2.51
CA THR A 72 -17.37 -7.98 -3.78
C THR A 72 -18.77 -8.57 -3.59
N ASP A 73 -19.77 -7.94 -4.22
CA ASP A 73 -21.11 -8.50 -4.38
C ASP A 73 -21.11 -9.64 -5.43
N SER A 74 -22.25 -10.33 -5.55
CA SER A 74 -22.44 -11.41 -6.54
C SER A 74 -22.32 -10.94 -8.01
N ALA A 75 -22.27 -9.63 -8.26
CA ALA A 75 -22.07 -9.02 -9.56
C ALA A 75 -20.61 -8.55 -9.79
N GLY A 76 -19.69 -8.87 -8.86
CA GLY A 76 -18.27 -8.50 -8.99
C GLY A 76 -18.01 -7.02 -8.71
N ARG A 77 -18.92 -6.32 -8.03
CA ARG A 77 -18.77 -4.91 -7.65
C ARG A 77 -18.65 -4.79 -6.14
N GLY A 78 -17.78 -3.92 -5.66
CA GLY A 78 -17.66 -3.69 -4.23
C GLY A 78 -16.51 -2.76 -3.90
N PRO A 79 -16.57 -2.08 -2.75
CA PRO A 79 -15.43 -1.33 -2.25
C PRO A 79 -14.32 -2.28 -1.80
N ASP A 80 -13.10 -1.76 -1.76
CA ASP A 80 -12.02 -2.34 -0.98
C ASP A 80 -12.18 -1.92 0.48
N GLN A 81 -11.77 -2.78 1.40
CA GLN A 81 -11.64 -2.46 2.82
C GLN A 81 -10.18 -2.56 3.24
N VAL A 82 -9.65 -1.53 3.90
CA VAL A 82 -8.32 -1.59 4.53
C VAL A 82 -8.41 -2.49 5.76
N ILE A 83 -7.67 -3.59 5.75
CA ILE A 83 -7.64 -4.56 6.86
C ILE A 83 -6.56 -4.17 7.89
N THR A 84 -5.40 -3.79 7.38
CA THR A 84 -4.25 -3.33 8.18
C THR A 84 -3.35 -2.49 7.30
N ALA A 85 -2.51 -1.66 7.92
CA ALA A 85 -1.56 -0.79 7.22
C ALA A 85 -0.17 -0.94 7.81
N LEU A 86 0.83 -1.11 6.95
CA LEU A 86 2.24 -1.04 7.30
C LEU A 86 2.76 0.35 6.96
N LYS A 87 3.12 1.13 7.98
CA LYS A 87 3.89 2.36 7.77
C LYS A 87 5.30 2.01 7.33
N LEU A 88 5.67 2.43 6.11
CA LEU A 88 6.98 2.16 5.55
C LEU A 88 8.02 3.13 6.11
N PRO A 89 9.29 2.71 6.25
CA PRO A 89 10.37 3.65 6.49
C PRO A 89 10.51 4.63 5.31
N PRO A 90 11.21 5.76 5.48
CA PRO A 90 11.57 6.61 4.35
C PRO A 90 12.25 5.80 3.24
N ILE A 91 11.73 5.93 2.01
CA ILE A 91 12.22 5.21 0.83
C ILE A 91 13.14 6.16 0.05
N ALA A 92 14.41 5.78 -0.08
CA ALA A 92 15.37 6.56 -0.87
C ALA A 92 15.08 6.48 -2.37
N SER A 93 15.63 7.41 -3.16
CA SER A 93 15.38 7.51 -4.60
C SER A 93 15.81 6.27 -5.39
N ASP A 94 16.77 5.54 -4.87
CA ASP A 94 17.35 4.31 -5.40
C ASP A 94 16.76 3.05 -4.76
N GLN A 95 15.71 3.17 -3.95
CA GLN A 95 15.01 2.06 -3.30
C GLN A 95 13.61 1.88 -3.86
N ARG A 96 13.11 0.64 -3.87
CA ARG A 96 11.74 0.32 -4.28
C ARG A 96 11.12 -0.69 -3.33
N ILE A 97 9.83 -0.55 -3.06
CA ILE A 97 9.05 -1.57 -2.39
C ILE A 97 8.53 -2.53 -3.45
N ILE A 98 8.84 -3.82 -3.30
CA ILE A 98 8.38 -4.89 -4.17
C ILE A 98 7.39 -5.74 -3.40
N PHE A 99 6.23 -5.97 -4.02
CA PHE A 99 5.13 -6.71 -3.44
C PHE A 99 4.27 -7.33 -4.56
N GLY A 100 3.35 -8.21 -4.19
CA GLY A 100 2.41 -8.83 -5.13
C GLY A 100 2.83 -10.20 -5.66
N ASN A 101 1.97 -10.78 -6.50
CA ASN A 101 1.98 -12.17 -6.98
C ASN A 101 3.36 -12.71 -7.36
N SER A 102 4.03 -13.34 -6.39
CA SER A 102 5.31 -14.03 -6.60
C SER A 102 6.43 -13.14 -7.14
N ASN A 103 6.43 -11.86 -6.78
CA ASN A 103 7.53 -10.97 -7.14
C ASN A 103 8.77 -11.20 -6.27
N CYS A 104 8.60 -11.72 -5.06
CA CYS A 104 9.72 -12.05 -4.17
C CYS A 104 9.82 -13.56 -3.94
N ARG A 105 11.06 -14.02 -3.81
CA ARG A 105 11.42 -15.37 -3.40
C ARG A 105 12.01 -15.33 -2.01
N LEU A 106 11.68 -16.32 -1.21
CA LEU A 106 12.36 -16.65 0.03
C LEU A 106 13.04 -18.00 -0.15
N ASN A 107 14.35 -18.07 0.04
CA ASN A 107 15.14 -19.27 -0.20
C ASN A 107 14.90 -19.87 -1.59
N LYS A 108 14.90 -19.01 -2.62
CA LYS A 108 14.67 -19.33 -4.04
C LYS A 108 13.28 -19.89 -4.39
N LYS A 109 12.34 -19.90 -3.45
CA LYS A 109 10.94 -20.24 -3.70
C LYS A 109 10.09 -18.97 -3.72
N PHE A 110 9.29 -18.80 -4.78
CA PHE A 110 8.35 -17.70 -4.86
C PHE A 110 7.35 -17.74 -3.71
N ASP A 111 7.14 -16.57 -3.11
CA ASP A 111 6.28 -16.41 -1.97
C ASP A 111 5.46 -15.13 -2.12
N PRO A 112 4.16 -15.23 -2.45
CA PRO A 112 3.33 -14.06 -2.72
C PRO A 112 3.04 -13.24 -1.46
N TRP A 113 3.38 -13.76 -0.27
CA TRP A 113 3.17 -13.10 1.01
C TRP A 113 4.43 -12.38 1.52
N VAL A 114 5.49 -12.34 0.72
CA VAL A 114 6.71 -11.59 1.04
C VAL A 114 6.70 -10.25 0.32
N VAL A 115 6.93 -9.20 1.10
CA VAL A 115 7.13 -7.81 0.65
C VAL A 115 8.55 -7.41 1.01
N ALA A 116 9.24 -6.69 0.13
CA ALA A 116 10.62 -6.29 0.38
C ALA A 116 10.90 -4.87 -0.09
N LEU A 117 11.64 -4.12 0.74
CA LEU A 117 12.28 -2.87 0.33
C LEU A 117 13.67 -3.20 -0.21
N VAL A 118 13.90 -2.95 -1.49
CA VAL A 118 15.11 -3.39 -2.20
C VAL A 118 15.86 -2.21 -2.81
N GLN A 119 17.15 -2.40 -3.07
CA GLN A 119 17.90 -1.53 -3.97
C GLN A 119 17.39 -1.73 -5.39
N TYR A 120 17.03 -0.63 -6.05
CA TYR A 120 16.70 -0.63 -7.46
C TYR A 120 17.95 -0.65 -8.32
N ASP A 121 18.02 -1.63 -9.22
CA ASP A 121 19.01 -1.73 -10.28
C ASP A 121 18.30 -2.15 -11.56
N ALA A 122 18.22 -1.25 -12.54
CA ALA A 122 17.48 -1.47 -13.77
C ALA A 122 18.00 -2.66 -14.60
N GLU A 123 19.30 -2.98 -14.47
CA GLU A 123 19.96 -4.04 -15.24
C GLU A 123 19.92 -5.40 -14.52
N ALA A 124 19.63 -5.40 -13.22
CA ALA A 124 19.55 -6.62 -12.44
C ALA A 124 18.27 -7.40 -12.79
N ARG A 125 18.39 -8.71 -13.04
CA ARG A 125 17.23 -9.60 -13.19
C ARG A 125 16.46 -9.82 -11.89
N PHE A 126 17.21 -9.82 -10.78
CA PHE A 126 16.68 -9.93 -9.43
C PHE A 126 17.31 -8.86 -8.54
N PHE A 127 16.49 -8.18 -7.75
CA PHE A 127 16.95 -7.33 -6.66
C PHE A 127 17.31 -8.21 -5.46
N SER A 128 18.60 -8.44 -5.25
CA SER A 128 19.14 -9.28 -4.16
C SER A 128 19.62 -8.46 -2.95
N HIS A 129 19.80 -7.15 -3.12
CA HIS A 129 20.12 -6.27 -2.00
C HIS A 129 18.80 -5.79 -1.36
N VAL A 130 18.41 -6.46 -0.29
CA VAL A 130 17.17 -6.21 0.45
C VAL A 130 17.50 -5.46 1.75
N TYR A 131 16.87 -4.31 1.95
CA TYR A 131 17.04 -3.50 3.16
C TYR A 131 16.14 -3.94 4.30
N ARG A 132 14.90 -4.29 3.97
CA ARG A 132 13.87 -4.76 4.90
C ARG A 132 12.90 -5.67 4.18
N ALA A 133 12.32 -6.61 4.91
CA ALA A 133 11.28 -7.47 4.40
C ALA A 133 10.19 -7.71 5.43
N TRP A 134 8.99 -7.95 4.94
CA TRP A 134 7.83 -8.28 5.75
C TRP A 134 7.11 -9.47 5.16
N LYS A 135 6.64 -10.35 6.05
CA LYS A 135 5.72 -11.44 5.76
C LYS A 135 4.30 -11.00 6.09
N ILE A 136 3.37 -11.25 5.19
CA ILE A 136 1.95 -11.06 5.44
C ILE A 136 1.41 -12.31 6.13
N ASP A 137 0.81 -12.14 7.30
CA ASP A 137 0.01 -13.15 7.98
C ASP A 137 -1.48 -12.80 7.78
N ILE A 138 -2.14 -13.54 6.89
CA ILE A 138 -3.54 -13.30 6.54
C ILE A 138 -4.47 -13.69 7.67
N GLU A 139 -4.13 -14.71 8.46
CA GLU A 139 -4.98 -15.17 9.56
C GLU A 139 -4.97 -14.15 10.70
N LYS A 140 -3.81 -13.52 10.94
CA LYS A 140 -3.68 -12.42 11.90
C LYS A 140 -4.00 -11.03 11.33
N ASN A 141 -4.16 -10.91 10.01
CA ASN A 141 -4.27 -9.64 9.30
C ASN A 141 -3.14 -8.66 9.67
N SER A 142 -1.89 -9.12 9.58
CA SER A 142 -0.71 -8.34 10.00
C SER A 142 0.45 -8.45 9.02
N PHE A 143 1.35 -7.47 9.13
CA PHE A 143 2.68 -7.51 8.55
C PHE A 143 3.69 -7.84 9.66
N GLU A 144 4.48 -8.89 9.49
CA GLU A 144 5.54 -9.28 10.41
C GLU A 144 6.90 -9.02 9.74
N GLU A 145 7.77 -8.20 10.34
CA GLU A 145 9.13 -8.00 9.83
C GLU A 145 9.91 -9.33 9.93
N ILE A 146 10.63 -9.69 8.86
CA ILE A 146 11.41 -10.93 8.76
C ILE A 146 12.86 -10.61 8.37
N ASP A 147 13.75 -11.57 8.60
CA ASP A 147 15.13 -11.47 8.15
C ASP A 147 15.21 -11.37 6.62
N THR A 148 16.17 -10.59 6.12
CA THR A 148 16.40 -10.35 4.69
C THR A 148 17.17 -11.49 4.01
N GLU A 149 17.81 -12.38 4.77
CA GLU A 149 18.61 -13.48 4.26
C GLU A 149 17.77 -14.42 3.37
N GLY A 150 18.32 -14.73 2.20
CA GLY A 150 17.66 -15.62 1.24
C GLY A 150 16.50 -14.98 0.47
N ILE A 151 16.24 -13.68 0.65
CA ILE A 151 15.23 -12.94 -0.10
C ILE A 151 15.85 -12.32 -1.36
N ASP A 152 15.19 -12.53 -2.50
CA ASP A 152 15.42 -11.74 -3.71
C ASP A 152 14.10 -11.52 -4.43
N CYS A 153 13.99 -10.42 -5.19
CA CYS A 153 12.76 -10.10 -5.90
C CYS A 153 13.01 -9.91 -7.40
N ILE A 154 12.07 -10.32 -8.25
CA ILE A 154 12.14 -10.15 -9.69
C ILE A 154 12.14 -8.65 -10.03
N ASN A 155 12.98 -8.27 -10.98
CA ASN A 155 12.84 -7.01 -11.71
C ASN A 155 11.95 -7.25 -12.94
N GLU A 156 10.64 -6.98 -12.83
CA GLU A 156 9.69 -7.17 -13.93
C GLU A 156 10.03 -6.31 -15.16
N GLY A 157 10.74 -5.19 -14.97
CA GLY A 157 11.21 -4.33 -16.05
C GLY A 157 12.38 -4.89 -16.86
N SER A 158 13.05 -5.95 -16.38
CA SER A 158 14.21 -6.55 -17.06
C SER A 158 13.86 -7.52 -18.19
N GLY A 159 12.57 -7.74 -18.48
CA GLY A 159 12.11 -8.57 -19.58
C GLY A 159 12.34 -10.08 -19.39
N VAL A 160 12.27 -10.56 -18.13
CA VAL A 160 12.31 -11.98 -17.78
C VAL A 160 11.07 -12.76 -18.24
#